data_AF-A0A317DEE6-F1
#
_entry.id   AF-A0A317DEE6-F1
#
_cell.length_a   1.000
_cell.length_b   1.000
_cell.length_c   1.000
_cell.angle_alpha   90.00
_cell.angle_beta   90.00
_cell.angle_gamma   90.00
#
_symmetry.space_group_name_H-M   'P 1'
#
loop_
_entity.id
_entity.type
_entity.pdbx_description
1 polymer ?
#
loop_
_entity_poly.entity_id
_entity_poly.type
_entity_poly.pdbx_seq_one_letter_code
_entity_poly.pdbx_strand_id
1 'polypeptide(L)'
;MKRIVEIVPARPGWYARWQLTPDATRCYPVSLWALLEEADGTGREVVGMDCIGQWPGADDNEAGGDFVRYLYQTPDSGTPDDVDAAPAGDLRESGPRLQPMTAP
;
A
#
# COMPACT_ATOMS: atom_id res chain seq x y z
N MET A 1 -10.16 3.43 -16.72
CA MET A 1 -10.01 3.73 -15.28
C MET A 1 -10.15 2.42 -14.55
N LYS A 2 -9.19 2.07 -13.71
CA LYS A 2 -9.24 0.85 -12.90
C LYS A 2 -10.29 0.99 -11.80
N ARG A 3 -10.97 -0.09 -11.44
CA ARG A 3 -11.89 -0.17 -10.30
C ARG A 3 -11.38 -1.13 -9.25
N ILE A 4 -11.59 -0.81 -7.97
CA ILE A 4 -11.34 -1.75 -6.88
C ILE A 4 -12.50 -2.75 -6.84
N VAL A 5 -12.18 -4.03 -6.92
CA VAL A 5 -13.15 -5.14 -6.89
C VAL A 5 -13.18 -5.81 -5.52
N GLU A 6 -12.02 -5.92 -4.87
CA GLU A 6 -11.90 -6.56 -3.57
C GLU A 6 -10.77 -5.90 -2.77
N ILE A 7 -10.94 -5.84 -1.45
CA ILE A 7 -9.91 -5.42 -0.50
C ILE A 7 -9.82 -6.47 0.59
N VAL A 8 -8.60 -6.93 0.87
CA VAL A 8 -8.31 -7.84 1.99
C VAL A 8 -7.17 -7.29 2.85
N PRO A 9 -7.20 -7.49 4.17
CA PRO A 9 -6.08 -7.09 5.02
C PRO A 9 -4.81 -7.87 4.64
N ALA A 10 -3.67 -7.19 4.64
CA ALA A 10 -2.38 -7.84 4.43
C ALA A 10 -1.95 -8.54 5.73
N ARG A 11 -1.45 -9.77 5.61
CA ARG A 11 -0.84 -10.45 6.74
C ARG A 11 0.46 -9.72 7.14
N PRO A 12 0.83 -9.68 8.43
CA PRO A 12 2.10 -9.12 8.86
C PRO A 12 3.28 -9.77 8.11
N GLY A 13 4.31 -8.97 7.83
CA GLY A 13 5.52 -9.40 7.13
C GLY A 13 5.62 -8.97 5.66
N TRP A 14 4.57 -8.37 5.09
CA TRP A 14 4.63 -7.76 3.76
C TRP A 14 5.05 -6.29 3.82
N TYR A 15 5.93 -5.89 2.90
CA TYR A 15 6.45 -4.53 2.77
C TYR A 15 6.43 -4.10 1.31
N ALA A 16 6.06 -2.85 1.04
CA ALA A 16 6.31 -2.17 -0.23
C ALA A 16 7.65 -1.45 -0.14
N ARG A 17 8.57 -1.77 -1.04
CA ARG A 17 9.86 -1.07 -1.14
C ARG A 17 9.80 -0.05 -2.26
N TRP A 18 10.14 1.18 -1.91
CA TRP A 18 10.22 2.33 -2.79
C TRP A 18 11.66 2.82 -2.87
N GLN A 19 12.07 3.32 -4.03
CA GLN A 19 13.32 4.01 -4.24
C GLN A 19 13.05 5.51 -4.16
N LEU A 20 13.63 6.19 -3.17
CA LEU A 20 13.41 7.63 -2.95
C LEU A 20 14.50 8.47 -3.64
N THR A 21 15.68 7.90 -3.80
CA THR A 21 16.81 8.44 -4.57
C THR A 21 17.53 7.29 -5.27
N PRO A 22 18.41 7.53 -6.25
CA PRO A 22 19.14 6.46 -6.93
C PRO A 22 19.86 5.47 -5.99
N ASP A 23 20.31 5.94 -4.82
CA ASP A 23 21.10 5.14 -3.88
C ASP A 23 20.33 4.76 -2.60
N ALA A 24 19.06 5.13 -2.45
CA ALA A 24 18.30 4.91 -1.22
C ALA A 24 16.92 4.30 -1.48
N THR A 25 16.64 3.19 -0.80
CA THR A 25 15.31 2.59 -0.71
C THR A 25 14.72 2.75 0.68
N ARG A 26 13.39 2.66 0.74
CA ARG A 26 12.63 2.63 1.99
C ARG A 26 11.51 1.60 1.88
N CYS A 27 11.33 0.84 2.95
CA CYS A 27 10.23 -0.11 3.10
C CYS A 27 9.11 0.49 3.97
N TYR A 28 7.88 0.29 3.52
CA TYR A 28 6.68 0.55 4.32
C TYR A 28 5.88 -0.75 4.45
N PRO A 29 5.36 -1.09 5.65
CA PRO A 29 4.47 -2.22 5.82
C PRO A 29 3.26 -2.13 4.87
N VAL A 30 2.89 -3.25 4.24
CA VAL A 30 1.64 -3.34 3.47
C VAL A 30 0.48 -3.54 4.45
N SER A 31 -0.53 -2.68 4.37
CA SER A 31 -1.72 -2.74 5.23
C SER A 31 -2.84 -3.57 4.60
N LEU A 32 -3.00 -3.51 3.27
CA LEU A 32 -4.05 -4.21 2.54
C LEU A 32 -3.60 -4.59 1.13
N TRP A 33 -4.27 -5.60 0.58
CA TRP A 33 -4.21 -5.96 -0.83
C TRP A 33 -5.54 -5.59 -1.48
N ALA A 34 -5.46 -4.98 -2.66
CA ALA A 34 -6.61 -4.63 -3.48
C ALA A 34 -6.53 -5.40 -4.82
N LEU A 35 -7.63 -6.03 -5.20
CA LEU A 35 -7.83 -6.52 -6.56
C LEU A 35 -8.41 -5.37 -7.40
N LEU A 36 -7.64 -4.93 -8.40
CA LEU A 36 -8.05 -3.95 -9.39
C LEU A 36 -8.49 -4.66 -10.67
N GLU A 37 -9.52 -4.13 -11.31
CA GLU A 37 -9.96 -4.58 -12.63
C GLU A 37 -10.06 -3.38 -13.58
N GLU A 38 -9.66 -3.57 -14.83
CA GLU A 38 -9.92 -2.58 -15.88
C GLU A 38 -11.43 -2.42 -16.11
N ALA A 39 -11.87 -1.21 -16.42
CA ALA A 39 -13.29 -0.93 -16.64
C ALA A 39 -13.91 -1.74 -17.79
N ASP A 40 -13.09 -2.16 -18.75
CA ASP A 40 -13.48 -3.02 -19.87
C ASP A 40 -13.46 -4.52 -19.53
N GLY A 41 -13.08 -4.88 -18.30
CA GLY A 41 -13.03 -6.26 -17.81
C GLY A 41 -11.87 -7.10 -18.37
N THR A 42 -10.94 -6.49 -19.11
CA THR A 42 -9.89 -7.22 -19.85
C THR A 42 -8.66 -7.54 -19.00
N GLY A 43 -8.46 -6.85 -17.88
CA GLY A 43 -7.28 -6.98 -17.03
C GLY A 43 -7.62 -6.97 -15.55
N ARG A 44 -6.95 -7.84 -14.78
CA ARG A 44 -6.99 -7.87 -13.31
C ARG A 44 -5.59 -7.81 -12.74
N GLU A 45 -5.41 -7.03 -11.69
CA GLU A 45 -4.13 -6.81 -11.02
C GLU A 45 -4.33 -6.80 -9.51
N VAL A 46 -3.38 -7.36 -8.75
CA VAL A 46 -3.37 -7.26 -7.29
C VAL A 46 -2.29 -6.27 -6.89
N VAL A 47 -2.67 -5.22 -6.17
CA VAL A 47 -1.75 -4.20 -5.63
C VAL A 47 -1.80 -4.20 -4.11
N GLY A 48 -0.65 -4.02 -3.48
CA GLY A 48 -0.50 -3.83 -2.04
C GLY A 48 -0.44 -2.34 -1.75
N MET A 49 -1.32 -1.87 -0.87
CA MET A 49 -1.26 -0.50 -0.36
C MET A 49 -0.46 -0.50 0.93
N ASP A 50 0.55 0.35 0.99
CA ASP A 50 1.35 0.52 2.18
C ASP A 50 0.65 1.33 3.27
N CYS A 51 1.26 1.36 4.46
CA CYS A 51 0.68 1.98 5.65
C CYS A 51 0.48 3.50 5.54
N ILE A 52 0.97 4.13 4.47
CA ILE A 52 0.83 5.56 4.23
C ILE A 52 -0.11 5.86 3.06
N GLY A 53 -0.72 4.81 2.49
CA GLY A 53 -1.72 4.89 1.44
C GLY A 53 -1.15 4.85 0.03
N GLN A 54 0.16 4.61 -0.14
CA GLN A 54 0.78 4.54 -1.46
C GLN A 54 0.66 3.14 -2.07
N TRP A 55 0.56 3.08 -3.39
CA TRP A 55 0.53 1.84 -4.16
C TRP A 55 1.04 2.07 -5.60
N PRO A 56 1.53 1.03 -6.30
CA PRO A 56 2.18 1.22 -7.60
C PRO A 56 1.22 1.79 -8.65
N GLY A 57 1.57 2.94 -9.22
CA GLY A 57 0.77 3.60 -10.26
C GLY A 57 -0.34 4.52 -9.74
N ALA A 58 -0.38 4.83 -8.44
CA ALA A 58 -1.25 5.87 -7.91
C ALA A 58 -0.72 7.27 -8.28
N ASP A 59 -1.62 8.15 -8.73
CA ASP A 59 -1.29 9.54 -9.06
C ASP A 59 -1.00 10.40 -7.82
N ASP A 60 -1.47 9.97 -6.64
CA ASP A 60 -1.36 10.68 -5.36
C ASP A 60 -0.25 10.14 -4.45
N ASN A 61 0.65 9.31 -4.98
CA ASN A 61 1.86 8.91 -4.29
C ASN A 61 2.75 10.12 -3.99
N GLU A 62 3.59 10.00 -2.96
CA GLU A 62 4.63 10.97 -2.66
C GLU A 62 5.55 11.15 -3.87
N ALA A 63 5.79 12.41 -4.25
CA ALA A 63 6.58 12.72 -5.43
C ALA A 63 8.03 12.26 -5.26
N GLY A 64 8.57 11.60 -6.29
CA GLY A 64 9.97 11.17 -6.34
C GLY A 64 10.24 9.77 -5.78
N GLY A 65 9.21 9.05 -5.34
CA GLY A 65 9.32 7.63 -4.99
C GLY A 65 8.98 6.72 -6.17
N ASP A 66 9.92 5.88 -6.60
CA ASP A 66 9.67 4.84 -7.59
C ASP A 66 9.41 3.49 -6.91
N PHE A 67 8.32 2.82 -7.27
CA PHE A 67 8.03 1.49 -6.73
C PHE A 67 9.07 0.48 -7.23
N VAL A 68 9.68 -0.26 -6.30
CA VAL A 68 10.68 -1.28 -6.64
C VAL A 68 10.07 -2.67 -6.63
N ARG A 69 9.54 -3.09 -5.48
CA ARG A 69 8.95 -4.44 -5.29
C ARG A 69 8.19 -4.56 -3.98
N TYR A 70 7.35 -5.59 -3.91
CA TYR A 70 6.93 -6.14 -2.63
C TYR A 70 8.00 -7.07 -2.07
N LEU A 71 8.18 -7.03 -0.76
CA LEU A 71 9.09 -7.87 0.01
C LEU A 71 8.28 -8.59 1.10
N TYR A 72 8.47 -9.90 1.23
CA TYR A 72 7.94 -10.66 2.35
C TYR A 72 9.09 -11.05 3.29
N GLN A 73 8.98 -10.67 4.55
CA GLN A 73 9.81 -11.16 5.64
C GLN A 73 8.92 -11.80 6.69
N THR A 74 9.27 -13.01 7.12
CA THR A 74 8.49 -13.69 8.14
C THR A 74 8.66 -12.96 9.48
N PRO A 75 7.63 -12.92 10.35
CA PRO A 75 7.70 -12.18 11.62
C PRO A 75 8.87 -12.58 12.53
N ASP A 76 9.32 -13.83 12.44
CA ASP A 76 10.49 -14.36 13.17
C ASP A 76 11.84 -13.88 12.60
N SER A 77 11.88 -13.42 11.36
CA SER A 77 13.09 -12.88 10.72
C SER A 77 13.34 -11.40 11.03
N GLY A 78 12.43 -10.74 11.76
CA GLY A 78 12.48 -9.30 12.00
C GLY A 78 11.88 -8.47 10.87
N THR A 79 12.30 -7.21 10.77
CA THR A 79 11.84 -6.26 9.77
C THR A 79 12.99 -5.87 8.82
N PRO A 80 12.71 -5.41 7.59
CA PRO A 80 13.76 -4.90 6.69
C PRO A 80 14.56 -3.77 7.34
N ASP A 81 15.87 -3.70 7.07
CA ASP A 81 16.77 -2.67 7.62
C ASP A 81 16.35 -1.24 7.23
N ASP A 82 15.74 -1.11 6.06
CA ASP A 82 15.23 0.14 5.48
C ASP A 82 13.75 0.38 5.77
N VAL A 83 13.16 -0.32 6.75
CA VAL A 83 11.80 -0.03 7.19
C VAL A 83 11.77 1.34 7.86
N ASP A 84 10.92 2.23 7.36
CA ASP A 84 10.62 3.44 8.11
C ASP A 84 9.67 3.06 9.24
N ALA A 85 9.97 3.56 10.45
CA ALA A 85 8.99 3.48 11.52
C ALA A 85 7.77 4.26 11.02
N ALA A 86 6.65 3.56 10.81
CA ALA A 86 5.44 4.08 10.19
C ALA A 86 5.27 5.57 10.53
N PRO A 87 5.12 6.48 9.54
CA PRO A 87 5.03 7.88 9.89
C PRO A 87 3.82 8.01 10.81
N ALA A 88 4.05 8.66 11.96
CA ALA A 88 3.00 9.25 12.76
C ALA A 88 2.39 10.42 11.98
N GLY A 89 1.94 10.15 10.75
CA GLY A 89 1.17 11.08 9.97
C GLY A 89 -0.17 11.20 10.66
N ASP A 90 -0.53 12.42 11.04
CA ASP A 90 -1.87 12.73 11.51
C ASP A 90 -2.86 12.07 10.56
N LEU A 91 -3.71 11.19 11.10
CA LEU A 91 -4.85 10.63 10.39
C LEU A 91 -5.51 11.77 9.63
N ARG A 92 -5.81 11.60 8.33
CA ARG A 92 -6.56 12.58 7.54
C ARG A 92 -7.92 12.84 8.23
N GLU A 93 -7.97 13.79 9.17
CA GLU A 93 -9.18 14.12 9.94
C GLU A 93 -10.28 14.65 9.01
N SER A 94 -9.88 15.30 7.92
CA SER A 94 -10.76 16.03 7.01
C SER A 94 -11.30 15.21 5.82
N GLY A 95 -10.98 13.92 5.73
CA GLY A 95 -11.52 13.04 4.69
C GLY A 95 -12.95 12.57 5.03
N PRO A 96 -13.83 12.32 4.04
CA PRO A 96 -15.14 11.74 4.31
C PRO A 96 -14.96 10.37 4.96
N ARG A 97 -15.25 10.29 6.26
CA ARG A 97 -15.24 9.03 7.01
C ARG A 97 -16.40 8.18 6.50
N LEU A 98 -16.09 7.07 5.82
CA LEU A 98 -17.09 6.07 5.49
C LEU A 98 -17.65 5.52 6.81
N GLN A 99 -18.89 5.87 7.12
CA GLN A 99 -19.60 5.35 8.27
C GLN A 99 -19.77 3.83 8.07
N PRO A 100 -19.51 3.00 9.09
CA PRO A 100 -19.87 1.59 9.03
C PRO A 100 -21.35 1.48 8.69
N MET A 101 -21.69 0.85 7.56
CA MET A 101 -23.06 0.47 7.27
C MET A 101 -23.47 -0.58 8.29
N THR A 102 -24.36 -0.23 9.22
CA THR A 102 -25.05 -1.21 10.05
C THR A 102 -25.91 -2.06 9.11
N ALA A 103 -25.61 -3.35 9.01
CA ALA A 103 -26.47 -4.29 8.28
C ALA A 103 -27.86 -4.33 8.96
N PRO A 104 -28.96 -4.45 8.18
CA PRO A 104 -30.31 -4.59 8.71
C PRO A 104 -30.53 -5.95 9.39
#